data_AF-A0A7C6EKY6-F1
#
_entry.id   AF-A0A7C6EKY6-F1
#
_cell.length_a   1.000
_cell.length_b   1.000
_cell.length_c   1.000
_cell.angle_alpha   90.00
_cell.angle_beta   90.00
_cell.angle_gamma   90.00
#
_symmetry.space_group_name_H-M   'P 1'
#
loop_
_entity.id
_entity.type
_entity.pdbx_description
1 polymer ?
#
loop_
_entity_poly.entity_id
_entity_poly.type
_entity_poly.pdbx_seq_one_letter_code
_entity_poly.pdbx_strand_id
1 'polypeptide(L)' 'MDEKALKERLLKESEEFRQLAEEHRRLEERLEVLRNKGALTEAEEIEERQLKKKKLALKDRMYLLMRERQKSR' A
#
# COMPACT_ATOMS: atom_id res chain seq x y z
N MET A 1 -10.81 -2.68 -17.55
CA MET A 1 -11.47 -2.49 -16.24
C MET A 1 -10.54 -1.65 -15.41
N ASP A 2 -10.83 -0.36 -15.28
CA ASP A 2 -9.98 0.62 -14.64
C ASP A 2 -9.67 0.20 -13.20
N GLU A 3 -8.41 -0.17 -12.95
CA GLU A 3 -7.92 -0.55 -11.62
C GLU A 3 -8.23 0.57 -10.60
N LYS A 4 -8.22 1.83 -11.06
CA LYS A 4 -8.70 3.01 -10.32
C LYS A 4 -10.18 2.95 -9.95
N ALA A 5 -11.08 2.60 -10.87
CA ALA A 5 -12.51 2.54 -10.59
C ALA A 5 -12.85 1.41 -9.60
N LEU A 6 -12.14 0.27 -9.70
CA LEU A 6 -12.26 -0.81 -8.74
C LEU A 6 -11.75 -0.37 -7.36
N LYS A 7 -10.62 0.35 -7.33
CA LYS A 7 -10.06 0.98 -6.11
C LYS A 7 -11.07 1.91 -5.45
N GLU A 8 -11.70 2.81 -6.21
CA GLU A 8 -12.67 3.77 -5.69
C GLU A 8 -13.93 3.11 -5.14
N ARG A 9 -14.43 2.05 -5.80
CA ARG A 9 -15.53 1.25 -5.27
C ARG A 9 -15.15 0.56 -3.97
N LEU A 10 -14.00 -0.08 -3.92
CA LEU A 10 -13.50 -0.75 -2.71
C LEU A 10 -13.27 0.24 -1.57
N LEU A 11 -12.76 1.44 -1.84
CA LEU A 11 -12.63 2.51 -0.85
C LEU A 11 -13.96 2.99 -0.26
N LYS A 12 -15.07 2.79 -0.99
CA LYS A 12 -16.43 3.11 -0.53
C LYS A 12 -17.13 1.92 0.12
N GLU A 13 -16.91 0.71 -0.38
CA GLU A 13 -17.61 -0.51 0.04
C GLU A 13 -16.83 -1.35 1.07
N SER A 14 -15.55 -1.10 1.29
CA SER A 14 -14.69 -1.87 2.18
C SER A 14 -13.83 -0.95 3.04
N GLU A 15 -14.16 -0.91 4.34
CA GLU A 15 -13.36 -0.21 5.35
C GLU A 15 -11.94 -0.78 5.45
N GLU A 16 -11.77 -2.10 5.32
CA GLU A 16 -10.47 -2.75 5.27
C GLU A 16 -9.61 -2.18 4.13
N PHE A 17 -10.19 -2.00 2.94
CA PHE A 17 -9.46 -1.42 1.81
C PHE A 17 -9.05 0.03 2.07
N ARG A 18 -9.89 0.80 2.76
CA ARG A 18 -9.59 2.18 3.15
C ARG A 18 -8.44 2.23 4.15
N GLN A 19 -8.42 1.35 5.15
CA GLN A 19 -7.31 1.22 6.09
C GLN A 19 -6.01 0.83 5.38
N LEU A 20 -6.05 -0.17 4.49
CA LEU A 20 -4.87 -0.58 3.70
C LEU A 20 -4.33 0.57 2.84
N ALA A 21 -5.21 1.38 2.25
CA ALA A 21 -4.82 2.53 1.43
C ALA A 21 -4.19 3.66 2.27
N GLU A 22 -4.74 3.95 3.46
CA GLU A 22 -4.13 4.90 4.40
C GLU A 22 -2.75 4.43 4.85
N GLU A 23 -2.63 3.15 5.20
CA GLU A 23 -1.38 2.57 5.64
C GLU A 23 -0.34 2.57 4.52
N HIS A 24 -0.75 2.27 3.28
CA HIS A 24 0.10 2.37 2.10
C HIS A 24 0.60 3.80 1.88
N ARG A 25 -0.27 4.80 2.03
CA ARG A 25 0.11 6.21 1.91
C ARG A 25 1.10 6.62 2.99
N ARG A 26 0.91 6.19 4.24
CA ARG A 26 1.86 6.43 5.34
C ARG A 26 3.23 5.80 5.06
N LEU A 27 3.25 4.56 4.57
CA LEU A 27 4.50 3.89 4.20
C LEU A 27 5.19 4.58 3.03
N GLU A 28 4.43 5.07 2.05
CA GLU A 28 4.97 5.86 0.93
C GLU A 28 5.59 7.16 1.38
N GLU A 29 4.92 7.93 2.24
CA GLU A 29 5.44 9.18 2.78
C GLU A 29 6.71 8.94 3.59
N ARG A 30 6.74 7.89 4.41
CA ARG A 30 7.94 7.49 5.17
C ARG A 30 9.10 7.12 4.23
N LEU A 31 8.83 6.31 3.21
CA LEU A 31 9.80 5.94 2.17
C LEU A 31 10.30 7.17 1.41
N GLU A 32 9.44 8.13 1.12
CA GLU A 32 9.80 9.33 0.39
C GLU A 32 10.68 10.25 1.23
N VAL A 33 10.42 10.38 2.53
CA VAL A 33 11.30 11.10 3.48
C VAL A 33 12.68 10.45 3.55
N LEU A 34 12.74 9.12 3.68
CA LEU A 34 13.99 8.35 3.66
C LEU A 34 14.74 8.55 2.32
N ARG A 35 14.03 8.43 1.20
CA ARG A 35 14.61 8.60 -0.13
C ARG A 35 15.10 10.04 -0.37
N ASN A 36 14.39 11.05 0.14
CA ASN A 36 14.77 12.45 0.04
C ASN A 36 15.97 12.81 0.92
N LYS A 37 16.18 12.09 2.04
CA LYS A 37 17.38 12.28 2.88
C LYS A 37 18.69 11.95 2.17
N GLY A 38 18.67 11.12 1.12
CA GLY A 38 19.82 10.82 0.26
C GLY A 38 20.90 9.92 0.88
N ALA A 39 21.25 10.14 2.15
CA ALA A 39 22.16 9.29 2.93
C ALA A 39 21.38 8.59 4.05
N LEU A 40 21.00 7.34 3.81
CA LEU A 40 20.36 6.49 4.80
C LEU A 40 21.43 5.84 5.68
N THR A 41 21.22 5.88 6.99
CA THR A 41 22.01 5.08 7.93
C THR A 41 21.65 3.59 7.81
N GLU A 42 22.49 2.69 8.32
CA GLU A 42 22.22 1.23 8.26
C GLU A 42 20.85 0.86 8.87
N ALA A 43 20.46 1.55 9.95
CA ALA A 43 19.13 1.41 10.54
C ALA A 43 18.01 1.88 9.60
N GLU A 44 18.21 3.00 8.90
CA GLU A 44 17.26 3.55 7.93
C GLU A 44 17.19 2.72 6.64
N GLU A 45 18.28 2.08 6.19
CA GLU A 45 18.24 1.13 5.07
C GLU A 45 17.44 -0.13 5.42
N ILE A 46 17.60 -0.64 6.64
CA ILE A 46 16.79 -1.76 7.14
C ILE A 46 15.32 -1.34 7.21
N GLU A 47 15.04 -0.14 7.72
CA GLU A 47 13.69 0.43 7.75
C GLU A 47 13.14 0.59 6.32
N GLU A 48 13.91 1.11 5.37
CA GLU A 48 13.50 1.24 3.96
C GLU A 48 13.12 -0.12 3.36
N ARG A 49 13.94 -1.15 3.57
CA ARG A 49 13.66 -2.52 3.10
C ARG A 49 12.41 -3.10 3.75
N GLN A 50 12.22 -2.87 5.05
CA GLN A 50 11.02 -3.26 5.79
C GLN A 50 9.77 -2.53 5.26
N LEU A 51 9.87 -1.23 5.02
CA LEU A 51 8.79 -0.41 4.46
C LEU A 51 8.44 -0.88 3.04
N LYS A 52 9.43 -1.18 2.19
CA LYS A 52 9.21 -1.77 0.85
C LYS A 52 8.48 -3.12 0.93
N LYS A 53 8.89 -4.01 1.85
CA LYS A 53 8.19 -5.29 2.07
C LYS A 53 6.75 -5.08 2.55
N LYS A 54 6.53 -4.20 3.53
CA LYS A 54 5.18 -3.87 4.01
C LYS A 54 4.32 -3.27 2.90
N LYS A 55 4.87 -2.35 2.09
CA LYS A 55 4.19 -1.76 0.94
C LYS A 55 3.78 -2.83 -0.06
N LEU A 56 4.67 -3.78 -0.35
CA LEU A 56 4.36 -4.92 -1.22
C LEU A 56 3.24 -5.78 -0.63
N ALA A 57 3.31 -6.11 0.66
CA ALA A 57 2.27 -6.89 1.34
C ALA A 57 0.91 -6.18 1.35
N LEU A 58 0.87 -4.87 1.56
CA LEU A 58 -0.35 -4.07 1.47
C LEU A 58 -0.91 -4.10 0.05
N LYS A 59 -0.06 -3.94 -0.96
CA LYS A 59 -0.48 -4.03 -2.37
C LYS A 59 -1.04 -5.41 -2.68
N ASP A 60 -0.40 -6.48 -2.21
CA ASP A 60 -0.86 -7.86 -2.38
C ASP A 60 -2.24 -8.06 -1.73
N ARG A 61 -2.41 -7.56 -0.50
CA ARG A 61 -3.68 -7.62 0.23
C ARG A 61 -4.78 -6.82 -0.46
N MET A 62 -4.48 -5.63 -0.99
CA MET A 62 -5.41 -4.86 -1.82
C MET A 62 -5.80 -5.63 -3.08
N TYR A 63 -4.86 -6.34 -3.70
CA TYR A 63 -5.11 -7.15 -4.90
C TYR A 63 -5.99 -8.37 -4.59
N LEU A 64 -5.80 -9.01 -3.44
CA LEU A 64 -6.66 -10.09 -2.96
C LEU A 64 -8.10 -9.61 -2.76
N LEU A 65 -8.31 -8.48 -2.08
CA LEU A 65 -9.64 -7.87 -1.93
C LEU A 65 -10.27 -7.53 -3.28
N MET A 66 -9.50 -6.96 -4.20
CA MET A 66 -9.95 -6.69 -5.57
C MET A 66 -10.42 -7.96 -6.27
N ARG A 67 -9.63 -9.03 -6.17
CA ARG A 67 -9.91 -10.32 -6.81
C ARG A 67 -11.12 -11.01 -6.21
N GLU A 68 -11.27 -10.96 -4.89
CA GLU A 68 -12.42 -11.51 -4.17
C GLU A 68 -13.72 -10.81 -4.61
N ARG A 69 -13.69 -9.47 -4.66
CA ARG A 69 -14.83 -8.66 -5.08
C ARG A 69 -15.15 -8.79 -6.57
N GLN A 70 -14.15 -9.10 -7.40
CA GLN A 70 -14.36 -9.45 -8.80
C GLN A 70 -14.97 -10.86 -8.96
N LYS A 71 -14.65 -11.80 -8.07
CA LYS A 71 -15.19 -13.17 -8.08
C LYS A 71 -16.61 -13.28 -7.54
N SER A 72 -17.02 -12.43 -6.61
CA SER A 72 -18.39 -12.40 -6.07
C SER A 72 -19.41 -11.76 -7.03
N ARG A 73 -19.19 -11.83 -8.34
CA ARG A 73 -20.01 -11.18 -9.36
C ARG A 73 -20.46 -12.16 -10.43
#